data_AF-A0A9W9A8H2-F1
#
_entry.id   AF-A0A9W9A8H2-F1
#
_cell.length_a   1.000
_cell.length_b   1.000
_cell.length_c   1.000
_cell.angle_alpha   90.00
_cell.angle_beta   90.00
_cell.angle_gamma   90.00
#
_symmetry.space_group_name_H-M   'P 1'
#
loop_
_entity.id
_entity.type
_entity.pdbx_description
1 polymer ?
#
loop_
_entity_poly.entity_id
_entity_poly.type
_entity_poly.pdbx_seq_one_letter_code
_entity_poly.pdbx_strand_id
1 'polypeptide(L)'
;MTRIRLKEMEVSKVHASIYWDPIWDGWGVVDMGSKHGTFLRSSNLTHRRLSISKTASVPKRIHHLDHLTFGTTVFIVHIHENQLPCEECSPKLGEEISLFPSGRKSSSKQYPNVGRSSPSYQASDHLVPDSRVALSQLKRELMPKLMHPTGMVSAGQYVDRSARRRAMYPASSYDAPGVSTISQCSLRESLKMSPQQKTEPISEPAAPIPPSSIGHRLLIKQGWLPGAALVAGQLVGPLDLKSNCDRSGLGLRTSKR
;
A
#
# COMPACT_ATOMS: atom_id res chain seq x y z
N MET A 1 -14.98 2.82 8.05
CA MET A 1 -15.08 3.28 6.65
C MET A 1 -14.57 2.15 5.76
N THR A 2 -15.48 1.53 5.01
CA THR A 2 -15.17 0.43 4.08
C THR A 2 -14.35 0.99 2.92
N ARG A 3 -13.38 0.21 2.39
CA ARG A 3 -12.50 0.67 1.31
C ARG A 3 -12.22 -0.47 0.35
N ILE A 4 -12.42 -0.22 -0.93
CA ILE A 4 -12.01 -1.12 -2.01
C ILE A 4 -10.60 -0.71 -2.46
N ARG A 5 -9.72 -1.69 -2.65
CA ARG A 5 -8.34 -1.46 -3.12
C ARG A 5 -8.17 -2.08 -4.49
N LEU A 6 -7.72 -1.27 -5.44
CA LEU A 6 -7.38 -1.71 -6.79
C LEU A 6 -5.86 -1.76 -6.93
N LYS A 7 -5.34 -2.86 -7.46
CA LYS A 7 -3.89 -3.05 -7.69
C LYS A 7 -3.51 -2.52 -9.08
N GLU A 8 -3.83 -1.26 -9.34
CA GLU A 8 -3.55 -0.60 -10.62
C GLU A 8 -2.71 0.66 -10.40
N MET A 9 -1.71 0.87 -11.25
CA MET A 9 -0.84 2.06 -11.21
C MET A 9 -1.59 3.34 -11.60
N GLU A 10 -2.67 3.21 -12.37
CA GLU A 10 -3.49 4.34 -12.79
C GLU A 10 -4.43 4.83 -11.67
N VAL A 11 -4.69 3.98 -10.67
CA VAL A 11 -5.56 4.29 -9.55
C VAL A 11 -4.78 4.99 -8.45
N SER A 12 -5.20 6.21 -8.11
CA SER A 12 -4.58 7.00 -7.03
C SER A 12 -4.88 6.40 -5.65
N LYS A 13 -4.02 6.65 -4.64
CA LYS A 13 -4.14 6.09 -3.28
C LYS A 13 -5.52 6.33 -2.64
N VAL A 14 -6.07 7.52 -2.87
CA VAL A 14 -7.47 7.88 -2.58
C VAL A 14 -8.02 8.38 -3.92
N HIS A 15 -8.69 7.50 -4.65
CA HIS A 15 -9.13 7.81 -6.02
C HIS A 15 -10.48 8.50 -6.03
N ALA A 16 -11.49 7.85 -5.47
CA ALA A 16 -12.86 8.37 -5.40
C ALA A 16 -13.53 7.90 -4.11
N SER A 17 -14.58 8.60 -3.73
CA SER A 17 -15.48 8.22 -2.65
C SER A 17 -16.88 8.06 -3.22
N ILE A 18 -17.49 6.92 -2.94
CA ILE A 18 -18.91 6.66 -3.22
C ILE A 18 -19.64 6.70 -1.88
N TYR A 19 -20.76 7.39 -1.82
CA TYR A 19 -21.53 7.57 -0.60
C TYR A 19 -23.03 7.61 -0.89
N TRP A 20 -23.82 7.24 0.11
CA TRP A 20 -25.24 7.50 0.12
C TRP A 20 -25.48 8.91 0.68
N ASP A 21 -26.30 9.70 0.01
CA ASP A 21 -26.71 11.00 0.52
C ASP A 21 -28.22 11.01 0.79
N PRO A 22 -28.65 11.40 2.02
CA PRO A 22 -30.04 11.33 2.44
C PRO A 22 -30.92 12.43 1.84
N ILE A 23 -30.35 13.52 1.30
CA ILE A 23 -31.13 14.69 0.83
C ILE A 23 -31.90 14.35 -0.44
N TRP A 24 -31.23 13.69 -1.38
CA TRP A 24 -31.79 13.25 -2.67
C TRP A 24 -32.15 11.75 -2.72
N ASP A 25 -32.04 11.06 -1.58
CA ASP A 25 -32.27 9.61 -1.42
C ASP A 25 -31.54 8.80 -2.50
N GLY A 26 -30.21 8.96 -2.54
CA GLY A 26 -29.44 8.45 -3.68
C GLY A 26 -27.95 8.29 -3.43
N TRP A 27 -27.34 7.50 -4.31
CA TRP A 27 -25.90 7.32 -4.34
C TRP A 27 -25.20 8.44 -5.11
N GLY A 28 -24.08 8.91 -4.55
CA GLY A 28 -23.20 9.90 -5.14
C GLY A 28 -21.76 9.39 -5.24
N VAL A 29 -21.03 9.91 -6.23
CA VAL A 29 -19.59 9.69 -6.41
C VAL A 29 -18.85 11.03 -6.47
N VAL A 30 -17.68 11.07 -5.84
CA VAL A 30 -16.75 12.20 -5.89
C VAL A 30 -15.35 11.68 -6.21
N ASP A 31 -14.74 12.20 -7.28
CA ASP A 31 -13.32 12.02 -7.57
C ASP A 31 -12.51 12.87 -6.58
N MET A 32 -11.52 12.27 -5.93
CA MET A 32 -10.71 12.89 -4.87
C MET A 32 -9.42 13.53 -5.41
N GLY A 33 -9.41 13.92 -6.69
CA GLY A 33 -8.24 14.50 -7.34
C GLY A 33 -7.31 13.43 -7.92
N SER A 34 -7.89 12.42 -8.55
CA SER A 34 -7.13 11.37 -9.21
C SER A 34 -6.27 11.92 -10.36
N LYS A 35 -5.11 11.28 -10.60
CA LYS A 35 -4.23 11.65 -11.72
C LYS A 35 -4.90 11.36 -13.07
N HIS A 36 -5.39 10.13 -13.24
CA HIS A 36 -5.93 9.65 -14.52
C HIS A 36 -7.42 9.94 -14.70
N GLY A 37 -8.11 10.37 -13.64
CA GLY A 37 -9.53 10.70 -13.68
C GLY A 37 -10.43 9.52 -13.34
N THR A 38 -11.58 9.83 -12.75
CA THR A 38 -12.75 8.96 -12.75
C THR A 38 -13.66 9.28 -13.91
N PHE A 39 -14.14 8.26 -14.61
CA PHE A 39 -15.07 8.42 -15.71
C PHE A 39 -16.41 7.76 -15.38
N LEU A 40 -17.49 8.48 -15.67
CA LEU A 40 -18.87 8.02 -15.51
C LEU A 40 -19.52 7.94 -16.89
N ARG A 41 -20.05 6.78 -17.24
CA ARG A 41 -20.92 6.57 -18.40
C ARG A 41 -22.29 6.18 -17.88
N SER A 42 -23.30 6.98 -18.19
CA SER A 42 -24.69 6.62 -17.93
C SER A 42 -25.31 6.03 -19.19
N SER A 43 -26.37 5.24 -19.05
CA SER A 43 -27.04 4.54 -20.17
C SER A 43 -27.30 5.46 -21.38
N ASN A 44 -27.68 6.72 -21.13
CA ASN A 44 -28.02 7.70 -22.15
C ASN A 44 -26.92 8.73 -22.45
N LEU A 45 -25.74 8.62 -21.82
CA LEU A 45 -24.70 9.64 -21.90
C LEU A 45 -23.37 9.06 -22.36
N THR A 46 -22.66 9.86 -23.15
CA THR A 46 -21.27 9.57 -23.52
C THR A 46 -20.38 9.52 -22.28
N HIS A 47 -19.35 8.70 -22.34
CA HIS A 47 -18.34 8.55 -21.31
C HIS A 47 -17.73 9.90 -20.90
N ARG A 48 -18.01 10.37 -19.67
CA ARG A 48 -17.62 11.70 -19.19
C ARG A 48 -16.70 11.60 -17.99
N ARG A 49 -15.59 12.34 -18.05
CA ARG A 49 -14.67 12.51 -16.91
C ARG A 49 -15.30 13.43 -15.84
N LEU A 50 -15.18 13.06 -14.57
CA LEU A 50 -15.80 13.80 -13.45
C LEU A 50 -15.08 15.11 -13.12
N SER A 51 -13.75 15.13 -13.19
CA SER A 51 -12.93 16.31 -12.91
C SER A 51 -11.62 16.34 -13.73
N ILE A 52 -10.99 17.50 -13.74
CA ILE A 52 -9.64 17.68 -14.28
C ILE A 52 -8.64 16.89 -13.43
N SER A 53 -7.52 16.48 -14.03
CA SER A 53 -6.43 15.78 -13.32
C SER A 53 -6.05 16.53 -12.04
N LYS A 54 -5.84 15.78 -10.95
CA LYS A 54 -5.43 16.29 -9.64
C LYS A 54 -6.40 17.31 -9.02
N THR A 55 -7.65 17.36 -9.47
CA THR A 55 -8.68 18.24 -8.93
C THR A 55 -9.88 17.41 -8.48
N ALA A 56 -10.41 17.69 -7.30
CA ALA A 56 -11.59 16.99 -6.80
C ALA A 56 -12.83 17.34 -7.65
N SER A 57 -13.72 16.37 -7.88
CA SER A 57 -14.97 16.64 -8.59
C SER A 57 -16.04 17.18 -7.67
N VAL A 58 -17.02 17.86 -8.26
CA VAL A 58 -18.32 18.07 -7.61
C VAL A 58 -19.00 16.69 -7.45
N PRO A 59 -19.78 16.47 -6.37
CA PRO A 59 -20.69 15.33 -6.25
C PRO A 59 -21.49 15.05 -7.51
N LYS A 60 -21.46 13.80 -7.97
CA LYS A 60 -22.25 13.36 -9.10
C LYS A 60 -23.15 12.20 -8.71
N ARG A 61 -24.45 12.30 -9.03
CA ARG A 61 -25.42 11.22 -8.82
C ARG A 61 -25.06 10.03 -9.70
N ILE A 62 -25.13 8.83 -9.13
CA ILE A 62 -25.04 7.58 -9.89
C ILE A 62 -26.41 6.89 -9.89
N HIS A 63 -26.74 6.27 -11.00
CA HIS A 63 -27.99 5.54 -11.22
C HIS A 63 -27.72 4.06 -11.47
N HIS A 64 -28.79 3.27 -11.49
CA HIS A 64 -28.70 1.87 -11.87
C HIS A 64 -28.14 1.74 -13.30
N LEU A 65 -27.22 0.79 -13.50
CA LEU A 65 -26.50 0.51 -14.74
C LEU A 65 -25.54 1.61 -15.18
N ASP A 66 -25.17 2.54 -14.30
CA ASP A 66 -24.07 3.45 -14.58
C ASP A 66 -22.74 2.69 -14.54
N HIS A 67 -21.84 3.01 -15.47
CA HIS A 67 -20.50 2.45 -15.56
C HIS A 67 -19.48 3.45 -15.00
N LEU A 68 -18.76 3.04 -13.96
CA LEU A 68 -17.68 3.79 -13.34
C LEU A 68 -16.34 3.20 -13.74
N THR A 69 -15.49 3.99 -14.40
CA THR A 69 -14.17 3.55 -14.83
C THR A 69 -13.10 4.25 -14.00
N PHE A 70 -12.21 3.44 -13.41
CA PHE A 70 -11.03 3.87 -12.68
C PHE A 70 -9.81 3.16 -13.27
N GLY A 71 -8.96 3.90 -13.97
CA GLY A 71 -7.84 3.28 -14.71
C GLY A 71 -8.37 2.32 -15.77
N THR A 72 -8.03 1.03 -15.63
CA THR A 72 -8.51 -0.05 -16.50
C THR A 72 -9.72 -0.80 -15.92
N THR A 73 -9.98 -0.68 -14.63
CA THR A 73 -11.17 -1.30 -14.02
C THR A 73 -12.45 -0.54 -14.35
N VAL A 74 -13.49 -1.30 -14.72
CA VAL A 74 -14.85 -0.78 -14.92
C VAL A 74 -15.78 -1.48 -13.92
N PHE A 75 -16.52 -0.68 -13.16
CA PHE A 75 -17.59 -1.13 -12.28
C PHE A 75 -18.93 -0.81 -12.93
N ILE A 76 -19.88 -1.74 -12.80
CA ILE A 76 -21.27 -1.54 -13.19
C ILE A 76 -22.08 -1.40 -11.92
N VAL A 77 -22.87 -0.33 -11.82
CA VAL A 77 -23.59 0.03 -10.59
C VAL A 77 -24.97 -0.63 -10.58
N HIS A 78 -25.21 -1.55 -9.65
CA HIS A 78 -26.53 -2.13 -9.44
C HIS A 78 -27.18 -1.56 -8.18
N ILE A 79 -28.39 -1.00 -8.31
CA ILE A 79 -29.14 -0.39 -7.22
C ILE A 79 -30.48 -1.11 -7.15
N HIS A 80 -30.78 -1.72 -6.02
CA HIS A 80 -32.01 -2.49 -5.81
C HIS A 80 -32.85 -1.87 -4.70
N GLU A 81 -33.99 -1.27 -5.05
CA GLU A 81 -34.92 -0.67 -4.09
C GLU A 81 -35.50 -1.71 -3.12
N ASN A 82 -35.75 -2.92 -3.61
CA ASN A 82 -36.33 -4.03 -2.84
C ASN A 82 -35.31 -4.76 -1.96
N GLN A 83 -34.04 -4.32 -1.92
CA GLN A 83 -32.92 -4.97 -1.22
C GLN A 83 -32.64 -6.42 -1.66
N LEU A 84 -33.24 -6.88 -2.74
CA LEU A 84 -33.02 -8.20 -3.32
C LEU A 84 -31.97 -8.11 -4.43
N PRO A 85 -30.89 -8.92 -4.39
CA PRO A 85 -29.89 -8.94 -5.45
C PRO A 85 -30.48 -9.54 -6.72
N CYS A 86 -30.16 -8.96 -7.89
CA CYS A 86 -30.42 -9.62 -9.18
C CYS A 86 -29.50 -10.84 -9.39
N GLU A 87 -29.74 -11.61 -10.44
CA GLU A 87 -28.93 -12.80 -10.77
C GLU A 87 -27.43 -12.48 -10.87
N GLU A 88 -27.08 -11.30 -11.40
CA GLU A 88 -25.69 -10.82 -11.51
C GLU A 88 -25.10 -10.32 -10.19
N CYS A 89 -25.92 -9.84 -9.25
CA CYS A 89 -25.47 -9.38 -7.94
C CYS A 89 -25.41 -10.50 -6.91
N SER A 90 -26.02 -11.65 -7.18
CA SER A 90 -25.95 -12.81 -6.33
C SER A 90 -24.52 -13.36 -6.36
N PRO A 91 -23.77 -13.31 -5.25
CA PRO A 91 -22.36 -13.70 -5.25
C PRO A 91 -22.24 -15.20 -5.52
N LYS A 92 -21.45 -15.56 -6.53
CA LYS A 92 -20.96 -16.93 -6.69
C LYS A 92 -19.85 -17.17 -5.67
N LEU A 93 -19.64 -18.43 -5.29
CA LEU A 93 -18.69 -18.82 -4.25
C LEU A 93 -17.27 -18.28 -4.57
N GLY A 94 -16.78 -17.33 -3.77
CA GLY A 94 -15.44 -16.75 -3.90
C GLY A 94 -15.33 -15.46 -4.72
N GLU A 95 -16.43 -14.94 -5.29
CA GLU A 95 -16.43 -13.70 -6.10
C GLU A 95 -16.86 -12.45 -5.30
N GLU A 96 -17.12 -12.58 -3.99
CA GLU A 96 -17.52 -11.47 -3.13
C GLU A 96 -16.33 -10.79 -2.45
N ILE A 97 -16.25 -9.47 -2.57
CA ILE A 97 -15.31 -8.65 -1.82
C ILE A 97 -16.01 -8.15 -0.55
N SER A 98 -15.72 -8.78 0.60
CA SER A 98 -16.28 -8.34 1.89
C SER A 98 -15.84 -6.91 2.23
N LEU A 99 -16.78 -5.96 2.15
CA LEU A 99 -16.50 -4.55 2.41
C LEU A 99 -16.42 -4.24 3.91
N PHE A 100 -17.17 -4.99 4.72
CA PHE A 100 -17.18 -4.86 6.16
C PHE A 100 -16.18 -5.83 6.77
N PRO A 101 -15.40 -5.42 7.79
CA PRO A 101 -14.56 -6.35 8.53
C PRO A 101 -15.49 -7.38 9.17
N SER A 102 -15.57 -8.56 8.59
CA SER A 102 -16.07 -9.73 9.29
C SER A 102 -15.17 -9.88 10.51
N GLY A 103 -15.72 -9.60 11.69
CA GLY A 103 -14.99 -9.72 12.96
C GLY A 103 -14.26 -11.05 12.95
N ARG A 104 -12.93 -11.00 13.13
CA ARG A 104 -11.97 -12.11 12.98
C ARG A 104 -12.64 -13.47 13.16
N LYS A 105 -13.06 -14.09 12.06
CA LYS A 105 -13.48 -15.48 12.10
C LYS A 105 -12.20 -16.30 12.08
N SER A 106 -11.92 -16.92 13.22
CA SER A 106 -11.11 -18.13 13.31
C SER A 106 -11.39 -19.01 12.11
N SER A 107 -10.34 -19.52 11.47
CA SER A 107 -10.37 -20.49 10.38
C SER A 107 -11.50 -21.51 10.55
N SER A 108 -12.63 -21.30 9.86
CA SER A 108 -13.71 -22.28 9.82
C SER A 108 -13.29 -23.38 8.86
N LYS A 109 -12.83 -24.51 9.42
CA LYS A 109 -12.84 -25.77 8.69
C LYS A 109 -14.30 -26.09 8.35
N GLN A 110 -14.60 -26.19 7.07
CA GLN A 110 -15.85 -26.78 6.58
C GLN A 110 -15.93 -28.22 7.10
N TYR A 111 -16.98 -28.55 7.83
CA TYR A 111 -17.42 -29.92 8.08
C TYR A 111 -18.61 -30.22 7.16
N PRO A 112 -18.75 -31.43 6.60
CA PRO A 112 -19.86 -31.76 5.73
C PRO A 112 -21.16 -31.88 6.53
N ASN A 113 -22.22 -31.47 5.86
CA ASN A 113 -23.59 -31.35 6.33
C ASN A 113 -24.21 -32.75 6.56
N VAL A 114 -24.65 -33.05 7.78
CA VAL A 114 -25.60 -34.15 8.05
C VAL A 114 -26.75 -33.53 8.82
N GLY A 115 -27.89 -33.43 8.16
CA GLY A 115 -29.07 -32.77 8.70
C GLY A 115 -29.72 -33.55 9.84
N ARG A 116 -30.34 -32.83 10.77
CA ARG A 116 -31.69 -33.15 11.29
C ARG A 116 -32.22 -32.04 12.19
N SER A 117 -33.45 -31.64 11.91
CA SER A 117 -34.51 -31.17 12.82
C SER A 117 -34.22 -30.05 13.83
N SER A 118 -34.94 -28.94 13.63
CA SER A 118 -35.37 -27.98 14.64
C SER A 118 -35.89 -28.65 15.91
N PRO A 119 -35.77 -27.97 17.06
CA PRO A 119 -36.97 -27.33 17.59
C PRO A 119 -36.74 -25.90 18.12
N SER A 120 -37.81 -25.11 18.00
CA SER A 120 -38.06 -23.83 18.68
C SER A 120 -37.77 -23.89 20.18
N TYR A 121 -37.24 -22.82 20.79
CA TYR A 121 -37.65 -22.32 22.11
C TYR A 121 -37.12 -20.88 22.34
N GLN A 122 -37.74 -20.24 23.31
CA GLN A 122 -37.95 -18.81 23.49
C GLN A 122 -36.72 -18.02 23.98
N ALA A 123 -36.84 -16.69 23.87
CA ALA A 123 -35.95 -15.71 24.44
C ALA A 123 -35.73 -15.89 25.94
N SER A 124 -34.46 -15.94 26.36
CA SER A 124 -34.05 -15.53 27.70
C SER A 124 -32.67 -14.87 27.65
N ASP A 125 -32.63 -13.73 28.32
CA ASP A 125 -31.49 -12.88 28.62
C ASP A 125 -30.42 -13.69 29.38
N HIS A 126 -29.26 -13.94 28.76
CA HIS A 126 -28.17 -14.68 29.38
C HIS A 126 -26.85 -13.91 29.27
N LEU A 127 -26.42 -13.40 30.43
CA LEU A 127 -25.09 -12.89 30.75
C LEU A 127 -24.02 -13.74 30.06
N VAL A 128 -23.28 -13.11 29.15
CA VAL A 128 -22.11 -13.67 28.47
C VAL A 128 -21.18 -14.28 29.52
N PRO A 129 -20.99 -15.61 29.57
CA PRO A 129 -20.03 -16.21 30.47
C PRO A 129 -18.65 -15.67 30.11
N ASP A 130 -17.98 -15.08 31.09
CA ASP A 130 -16.69 -14.41 30.92
C ASP A 130 -15.72 -15.37 30.21
N SER A 131 -15.33 -15.05 28.98
CA SER A 131 -14.69 -15.98 28.03
C SER A 131 -13.42 -16.64 28.59
N ARG A 132 -12.76 -15.97 29.54
CA ARG A 132 -11.62 -16.53 30.29
C ARG A 132 -11.97 -17.71 31.17
N VAL A 133 -13.15 -17.69 31.79
CA VAL A 133 -13.65 -18.73 32.69
C VAL A 133 -14.02 -19.97 31.87
N ALA A 134 -14.72 -19.78 30.75
CA ALA A 134 -15.08 -20.86 29.83
C ALA A 134 -13.82 -21.55 29.26
N LEU A 135 -12.82 -20.79 28.83
CA LEU A 135 -11.55 -21.35 28.33
C LEU A 135 -10.75 -22.06 29.43
N SER A 136 -10.80 -21.58 30.68
CA SER A 136 -10.13 -22.24 31.81
C SER A 136 -10.82 -23.53 32.24
N GLN A 137 -12.15 -23.61 32.12
CA GLN A 137 -12.88 -24.86 32.28
C GLN A 137 -12.52 -25.85 31.18
N LEU A 138 -12.58 -25.44 29.91
CA LEU A 138 -12.28 -26.32 28.78
C LEU A 138 -10.83 -26.85 28.83
N LYS A 139 -9.87 -26.01 29.24
CA LYS A 139 -8.47 -26.41 29.42
C LYS A 139 -8.29 -27.46 30.51
N ARG A 140 -9.09 -27.41 31.57
CA ARG A 140 -9.07 -28.42 32.65
C ARG A 140 -9.72 -29.73 32.22
N GLU A 141 -10.78 -29.67 31.42
CA GLU A 141 -11.47 -30.87 30.93
C GLU A 141 -10.66 -31.61 29.84
N LEU A 142 -10.01 -30.87 28.94
CA LEU A 142 -9.34 -31.45 27.78
C LEU A 142 -7.87 -31.83 28.01
N MET A 143 -7.29 -31.51 29.17
CA MET A 143 -5.92 -31.91 29.51
C MET A 143 -5.92 -32.81 30.75
N PRO A 144 -5.83 -34.15 30.59
CA PRO A 144 -5.55 -35.03 31.71
C PRO A 144 -4.19 -34.64 32.31
N LYS A 145 -4.17 -34.50 33.63
CA LYS A 145 -3.05 -34.04 34.44
C LYS A 145 -1.91 -35.08 34.37
N LEU A 146 -1.03 -34.97 33.38
CA LEU A 146 0.27 -35.63 33.41
C LEU A 146 1.09 -34.97 34.51
N MET A 147 1.08 -35.58 35.69
CA MET A 147 2.03 -35.31 36.76
C MET A 147 3.44 -35.56 36.21
N HIS A 148 4.25 -34.51 36.07
CA HIS A 148 5.71 -34.60 36.10
C HIS A 148 6.25 -33.38 36.89
N PRO A 149 7.32 -33.59 37.69
CA PRO A 149 7.68 -32.70 38.79
C PRO A 149 8.45 -31.46 38.32
N THR A 150 8.23 -30.39 39.08
CA THR A 150 9.15 -29.30 39.43
C THR A 150 10.30 -28.98 38.45
N GLY A 151 10.18 -27.85 37.76
CA GLY A 151 11.30 -27.15 37.14
C GLY A 151 11.11 -25.64 37.27
N MET A 152 11.68 -25.05 38.32
CA MET A 152 11.79 -23.60 38.50
C MET A 152 12.45 -22.99 37.26
N VAL A 153 11.71 -22.24 36.46
CA VAL A 153 12.30 -21.46 35.37
C VAL A 153 12.78 -20.15 35.97
N SER A 154 14.09 -20.09 36.17
CA SER A 154 14.83 -18.90 36.59
C SER A 154 14.45 -17.69 35.73
N ALA A 155 13.89 -16.66 36.38
CA ALA A 155 13.77 -15.35 35.79
C ALA A 155 15.19 -14.76 35.67
N GLY A 156 15.75 -14.69 34.46
CA GLY A 156 17.05 -14.01 34.28
C GLY A 156 17.82 -14.19 32.99
N GLN A 157 17.40 -15.01 32.01
CA GLN A 157 18.11 -15.08 30.73
C GLN A 157 17.42 -14.25 29.64
N TYR A 158 18.09 -13.16 29.24
CA TYR A 158 17.69 -12.37 28.07
C TYR A 158 17.76 -13.24 26.82
N VAL A 159 16.60 -13.56 26.28
CA VAL A 159 16.49 -14.23 24.99
C VAL A 159 16.47 -13.16 23.91
N ASP A 160 17.57 -13.03 23.16
CA ASP A 160 17.60 -12.16 21.97
C ASP A 160 16.72 -12.76 20.86
N ARG A 161 15.45 -12.39 20.89
CA ARG A 161 14.44 -12.79 19.89
C ARG A 161 14.82 -12.33 18.48
N SER A 162 15.68 -11.32 18.35
CA SER A 162 16.17 -10.76 17.08
C SER A 162 17.29 -11.64 16.51
N ALA A 163 18.25 -12.07 17.34
CA ALA A 163 19.26 -13.05 16.93
C ALA A 163 18.62 -14.37 16.48
N ARG A 164 17.61 -14.85 17.22
CA ARG A 164 16.89 -16.08 16.87
C ARG A 164 16.13 -15.96 15.54
N ARG A 165 15.57 -14.79 15.23
CA ARG A 165 14.97 -14.50 13.91
C ARG A 165 16.01 -14.47 12.79
N ARG A 166 17.17 -13.84 13.02
CA ARG A 166 18.28 -13.83 12.04
C ARG A 166 18.80 -15.22 11.70
N ALA A 167 18.88 -16.11 12.70
CA ALA A 167 19.30 -17.50 12.49
C ALA A 167 18.27 -18.33 11.70
N MET A 168 16.97 -18.09 11.91
CA MET A 168 15.89 -18.79 11.20
C MET A 168 15.71 -18.30 9.76
N TYR A 169 15.96 -17.01 9.50
CA TYR A 169 15.76 -16.38 8.20
C TYR A 169 17.05 -15.66 7.74
N PRO A 170 18.14 -16.39 7.44
CA PRO A 170 19.43 -15.79 7.08
C PRO A 170 19.39 -15.02 5.76
N ALA A 171 18.41 -15.27 4.89
CA ALA A 171 18.17 -14.54 3.65
C ALA A 171 16.79 -13.87 3.68
N SER A 172 16.71 -12.67 4.25
CA SER A 172 15.61 -11.73 4.00
C SER A 172 16.18 -10.42 3.44
N SER A 173 17.01 -10.53 2.40
CA SER A 173 17.49 -9.38 1.62
C SER A 173 16.57 -9.01 0.46
N TYR A 174 15.49 -9.76 0.23
CA TYR A 174 14.57 -9.52 -0.89
C TYR A 174 13.51 -8.43 -0.64
N ASP A 175 13.43 -7.86 0.57
CA ASP A 175 12.34 -6.94 0.92
C ASP A 175 12.83 -5.62 1.57
N ALA A 176 14.04 -5.17 1.17
CA ALA A 176 14.49 -3.80 1.42
C ALA A 176 14.38 -3.00 0.11
N PRO A 177 13.56 -1.93 0.05
CA PRO A 177 13.49 -1.11 -1.15
C PRO A 177 14.82 -0.35 -1.32
N GLY A 178 15.54 -0.62 -2.42
CA GLY A 178 16.72 0.17 -2.81
C GLY A 178 18.03 -0.59 -3.08
N VAL A 179 18.05 -1.93 -3.10
CA VAL A 179 19.27 -2.68 -3.47
C VAL A 179 19.06 -3.38 -4.82
N SER A 180 19.78 -2.93 -5.85
CA SER A 180 19.78 -3.52 -7.18
C SER A 180 20.44 -4.91 -7.17
N THR A 181 19.74 -5.89 -7.73
CA THR A 181 20.19 -7.26 -7.97
C THR A 181 21.27 -7.30 -9.05
N ILE A 182 22.45 -7.83 -8.72
CA ILE A 182 23.31 -8.50 -9.71
C ILE A 182 22.93 -9.98 -9.66
N SER A 183 22.24 -10.44 -10.69
CA SER A 183 22.11 -11.87 -10.99
C SER A 183 23.50 -12.42 -11.32
N GLN A 184 23.88 -13.54 -10.71
CA GLN A 184 24.06 -14.80 -11.44
C GLN A 184 24.60 -15.92 -10.53
N CYS A 185 24.07 -17.11 -10.76
CA CYS A 185 24.52 -18.36 -10.17
C CYS A 185 25.66 -18.96 -11.02
N SER A 186 26.56 -19.64 -10.32
CA SER A 186 27.80 -20.33 -10.70
C SER A 186 27.83 -21.05 -12.07
N LEU A 187 28.91 -20.85 -12.84
CA LEU A 187 29.75 -21.93 -13.40
C LEU A 187 31.19 -21.41 -13.64
N ARG A 188 32.17 -22.23 -13.25
CA ARG A 188 33.61 -22.04 -13.45
C ARG A 188 33.97 -22.13 -14.93
N GLU A 189 34.76 -21.19 -15.45
CA GLU A 189 35.93 -21.49 -16.30
C GLU A 189 36.86 -20.28 -16.36
N SER A 190 38.16 -20.57 -16.28
CA SER A 190 39.28 -19.62 -16.16
C SER A 190 39.66 -19.04 -17.52
N LEU A 191 39.67 -17.72 -17.68
CA LEU A 191 40.66 -17.04 -18.53
C LEU A 191 41.03 -15.66 -17.97
N LYS A 192 42.34 -15.48 -17.78
CA LYS A 192 43.02 -14.25 -17.36
C LYS A 192 42.78 -13.15 -18.41
N MET A 193 42.29 -11.99 -18.00
CA MET A 193 42.48 -10.74 -18.75
C MET A 193 42.72 -9.56 -17.81
N SER A 194 43.62 -8.71 -18.28
CA SER A 194 44.32 -7.60 -17.65
C SER A 194 43.39 -6.50 -17.11
N PRO A 195 43.81 -5.72 -16.11
CA PRO A 195 43.05 -4.57 -15.66
C PRO A 195 43.18 -3.42 -16.66
N GLN A 196 42.15 -3.22 -17.50
CA GLN A 196 41.98 -1.96 -18.21
C GLN A 196 41.31 -0.94 -17.28
N GLN A 197 42.03 0.15 -17.03
CA GLN A 197 41.53 1.34 -16.33
C GLN A 197 40.29 1.88 -17.06
N LYS A 198 39.16 1.93 -16.37
CA LYS A 198 38.02 2.76 -16.79
C LYS A 198 38.41 4.21 -16.59
N THR A 199 38.64 4.93 -17.67
CA THR A 199 38.63 6.40 -17.66
C THR A 199 37.23 6.88 -17.30
N GLU A 200 37.14 7.77 -16.31
CA GLU A 200 35.89 8.45 -15.96
C GLU A 200 35.36 9.24 -17.16
N PRO A 201 34.03 9.28 -17.39
CA PRO A 201 33.48 10.18 -18.40
C PRO A 201 33.69 11.62 -17.92
N ILE A 202 34.60 12.32 -18.59
CA ILE A 202 34.74 13.77 -18.47
C ILE A 202 33.40 14.39 -18.87
N SER A 203 32.75 15.06 -17.93
CA SER A 203 31.53 15.83 -18.18
C SER A 203 31.85 16.90 -19.23
N GLU A 204 31.26 16.80 -20.42
CA GLU A 204 31.27 17.91 -21.37
C GLU A 204 30.66 19.15 -20.69
N PRO A 205 31.25 20.36 -20.88
CA PRO A 205 30.65 21.57 -20.36
C PRO A 205 29.31 21.80 -21.05
N ALA A 206 28.30 22.21 -20.28
CA ALA A 206 26.95 22.45 -20.80
C ALA A 206 26.98 23.37 -22.02
N ALA A 207 26.50 22.88 -23.17
CA ALA A 207 26.40 23.67 -24.38
C ALA A 207 25.54 24.93 -24.11
N PRO A 208 25.99 26.13 -24.52
CA PRO A 208 25.26 27.35 -24.24
C PRO A 208 23.89 27.34 -24.94
N ILE A 209 22.87 27.87 -24.26
CA ILE A 209 21.51 27.96 -24.79
C ILE A 209 21.55 28.82 -26.06
N PRO A 210 21.04 28.33 -27.21
CA PRO A 210 21.11 29.08 -28.46
C PRO A 210 20.27 30.37 -28.39
N PRO A 211 20.73 31.48 -29.00
CA PRO A 211 20.08 32.79 -28.90
C PRO A 211 18.70 32.83 -29.59
N SER A 212 18.41 31.87 -30.47
CA SER A 212 17.11 31.70 -31.12
C SER A 212 16.05 31.03 -30.22
N SER A 213 16.43 30.51 -29.05
CA SER A 213 15.49 29.88 -28.13
C SER A 213 14.60 30.92 -27.45
N ILE A 214 13.29 30.63 -27.41
CA ILE A 214 12.30 31.41 -26.65
C ILE A 214 12.72 31.53 -25.18
N GLY A 215 13.34 30.49 -24.63
CA GLY A 215 13.86 30.48 -23.26
C GLY A 215 15.00 31.48 -23.05
N HIS A 216 15.93 31.60 -24.00
CA HIS A 216 17.01 32.60 -23.95
C HIS A 216 16.47 34.03 -23.93
N ARG A 217 15.47 34.32 -24.78
CA ARG A 217 14.82 35.64 -24.80
C ARG A 217 14.06 35.95 -23.51
N LEU A 218 13.43 34.94 -22.89
CA LEU A 218 12.74 35.11 -21.62
C LEU A 218 13.73 35.35 -20.47
N LEU A 219 14.84 34.62 -20.44
CA LEU A 219 15.90 34.78 -19.44
C LEU A 219 16.51 36.19 -19.49
N ILE A 220 16.88 36.68 -20.68
CA ILE A 220 17.37 38.06 -20.85
C ILE A 220 16.35 39.09 -20.34
N LYS A 221 15.06 38.88 -20.63
CA LYS A 221 13.99 39.78 -20.16
C LYS A 221 13.88 39.82 -18.64
N GLN A 222 14.28 38.75 -17.95
CA GLN A 222 14.33 38.67 -16.48
C GLN A 222 15.68 39.12 -15.89
N GLY A 223 16.53 39.78 -16.69
CA GLY A 223 17.82 40.31 -16.24
C GLY A 223 18.94 39.27 -16.17
N TRP A 224 18.72 38.07 -16.74
CA TRP A 224 19.77 37.05 -16.85
C TRP A 224 20.75 37.42 -17.97
N LEU A 225 22.05 37.46 -17.65
CA LEU A 225 23.13 37.72 -18.60
C LEU A 225 23.77 36.38 -19.04
N PRO A 226 24.16 36.22 -20.32
CA PRO A 226 24.92 35.05 -20.76
C PRO A 226 26.18 34.84 -19.92
N GLY A 227 26.28 33.70 -19.24
CA GLY A 227 27.37 33.38 -18.30
C GLY A 227 27.08 33.68 -16.83
N ALA A 228 25.93 34.26 -16.49
CA ALA A 228 25.48 34.43 -15.11
C ALA A 228 24.68 33.21 -14.61
N ALA A 229 24.83 32.85 -13.34
CA ALA A 229 23.94 31.89 -12.70
C ALA A 229 22.58 32.53 -12.40
N LEU A 230 21.50 31.74 -12.45
CA LEU A 230 20.12 32.18 -12.16
C LEU A 230 19.85 32.54 -10.69
N VAL A 231 20.86 32.40 -9.83
CA VAL A 231 20.81 32.76 -8.41
C VAL A 231 21.78 33.92 -8.21
N ALA A 232 21.32 34.98 -7.54
CA ALA A 232 22.14 36.13 -7.16
C ALA A 232 23.32 35.66 -6.30
N GLY A 233 24.47 35.48 -6.95
CA GLY A 233 25.69 34.95 -6.36
C GLY A 233 26.51 34.28 -7.45
N GLN A 234 27.56 34.96 -7.90
CA GLN A 234 28.57 34.38 -8.79
C GLN A 234 29.11 33.09 -8.15
N LEU A 235 28.69 31.94 -8.64
CA LEU A 235 29.30 30.66 -8.29
C LEU A 235 29.96 30.12 -9.56
N VAL A 236 31.25 30.42 -9.71
CA VAL A 236 32.09 30.00 -10.84
C VAL A 236 32.88 28.72 -10.50
N GLY A 237 32.58 28.05 -9.38
CA GLY A 237 33.28 26.83 -8.97
C GLY A 237 32.36 25.81 -8.29
N PRO A 238 32.71 24.51 -8.35
CA PRO A 238 32.07 23.48 -7.54
C PRO A 238 32.10 23.87 -6.05
N LEU A 239 30.98 23.65 -5.34
CA LEU A 239 30.90 23.91 -3.90
C LEU A 239 31.85 22.97 -3.15
N ASP A 240 32.81 23.56 -2.42
CA ASP A 240 33.63 22.82 -1.47
C ASP A 240 32.76 22.38 -0.28
N LEU A 241 32.39 21.10 -0.28
CA LEU A 241 31.63 20.50 0.81
C LEU A 241 32.55 20.34 2.02
N LYS A 242 32.47 21.28 2.98
CA LYS A 242 33.03 21.06 4.32
C LYS A 242 32.21 19.98 5.02
N SER A 243 32.64 18.73 4.94
CA SER A 243 32.11 17.65 5.76
C SER A 243 32.44 17.93 7.22
N ASN A 244 31.43 17.99 8.09
CA ASN A 244 31.65 18.01 9.55
C ASN A 244 32.28 16.67 9.97
N CYS A 245 33.61 16.63 10.10
CA CYS A 245 34.37 15.45 10.49
C CYS A 245 34.17 15.02 11.96
N ASP A 246 33.54 15.87 12.78
CA ASP A 246 33.48 15.67 14.23
C ASP A 246 32.10 15.22 14.75
N ARG A 247 31.15 14.92 13.85
CA ARG A 247 29.89 14.25 14.24
C ARG A 247 29.95 12.77 13.92
N SER A 248 30.50 12.02 14.87
CA SER A 248 30.26 10.58 14.98
C SER A 248 28.76 10.33 15.13
N GLY A 249 28.16 9.68 14.13
CA GLY A 249 26.75 9.28 14.18
C GLY A 249 26.46 8.35 15.35
N LEU A 250 25.21 8.34 15.81
CA LEU A 250 24.70 7.44 16.86
C LEU A 250 25.05 5.98 16.51
N GLY A 251 26.08 5.44 17.16
CA GLY A 251 26.60 4.09 16.94
C GLY A 251 28.12 3.96 16.97
N LEU A 252 28.87 5.05 16.82
CA LEU A 252 30.34 5.02 16.92
C LEU A 252 30.79 5.09 18.39
N ARG A 253 31.36 3.99 18.88
CA ARG A 253 32.05 3.96 20.18
C ARG A 253 33.34 4.77 20.07
N THR A 254 33.41 5.91 20.75
CA THR A 254 34.66 6.65 20.91
C THR A 254 35.59 5.82 21.80
N SER A 255 36.67 5.28 21.24
CA SER A 255 37.77 4.72 22.05
C SER A 255 38.48 5.89 22.73
N LYS A 256 38.34 6.00 24.05
CA LYS A 256 39.18 6.91 24.85
C LYS A 256 40.64 6.42 24.78
N ARG A 257 41.56 7.35 24.54
CA ARG A 257 42.94 7.25 25.05
C ARG A 257 42.96 7.87 26.45
#